data_AF-A0A9R0YS57-F1
#
_entry.id   AF-A0A9R0YS57-F1
#
_cell.length_a   1.000
_cell.length_b   1.000
_cell.length_c   1.000
_cell.angle_alpha   90.00
_cell.angle_beta   90.00
_cell.angle_gamma   90.00
#
_symmetry.space_group_name_H-M   'P 1'
#
loop_
_entity.id
_entity.type
_entity.pdbx_description
1 polymer ?
#
loop_
_entity_poly.entity_id
_entity_poly.type
_entity_poly.pdbx_seq_one_letter_code
_entity_poly.pdbx_strand_id
1 'polypeptide(L)'
;MVALDTGSDLFWVPCDCIECAPLAGYRETLDRDLGIYKPAESTTSRHLPCSHELCSSGSGCSSPKQPCPYSTDYLQENTTSSGLLIEDVLHLNSRESHAPVKASVIIGCGRKQSGSYLDGIAPDGLLGLGMADISVPSFLARAGLVRNSFSMCFKEYSGRIFFGDQGVSTQQSTPFVPLYGKFQTYAVNVDKSCVGHKCFEGTNFVAIVDSGTSFTALPLNVYKAVTVEVDTYPFRDLSLVDKFCY
;
A
#
# COMPACT_ATOMS: atom_id res chain seq x y z
N MET A 1 12.26 2.57 -5.52
CA MET A 1 11.27 1.50 -5.26
C MET A 1 10.43 1.96 -4.08
N VAL A 2 9.11 1.94 -4.20
CA VAL A 2 8.22 2.44 -3.14
C VAL A 2 7.71 1.31 -2.24
N ALA A 3 7.32 1.63 -1.01
CA ALA A 3 6.61 0.71 -0.14
C ALA A 3 5.23 0.36 -0.74
N LEU A 4 4.79 -0.90 -0.62
CA LEU A 4 3.47 -1.34 -1.09
C LEU A 4 2.52 -1.37 0.10
N ASP A 5 1.43 -0.62 0.05
CA ASP A 5 0.56 -0.41 1.21
C ASP A 5 -0.92 -0.59 0.87
N THR A 6 -1.50 -1.72 1.26
CA THR A 6 -2.95 -1.96 1.14
C THR A 6 -3.77 -1.30 2.25
N GLY A 7 -3.12 -0.72 3.27
CA GLY A 7 -3.72 0.03 4.35
C GLY A 7 -4.01 1.50 4.03
N SER A 8 -3.49 2.04 2.91
CA SER A 8 -3.76 3.41 2.47
C SER A 8 -4.02 3.54 0.97
N ASP A 9 -4.65 4.65 0.57
CA ASP A 9 -5.14 4.84 -0.80
C ASP A 9 -4.17 5.60 -1.71
N LEU A 10 -3.44 6.58 -1.19
CA LEU A 10 -2.67 7.52 -2.01
C LEU A 10 -1.29 6.96 -2.36
N PHE A 11 -0.96 6.93 -3.66
CA PHE A 11 0.42 6.82 -4.11
C PHE A 11 1.13 8.15 -3.94
N TRP A 12 2.20 8.21 -3.15
CA TRP A 12 3.04 9.40 -3.04
C TRP A 12 4.53 9.07 -3.14
N VAL A 13 5.31 10.04 -3.62
CA VAL A 13 6.76 9.97 -3.72
C VAL A 13 7.38 11.26 -3.19
N PRO A 14 8.59 11.22 -2.62
CA PRO A 14 9.34 12.43 -2.32
C PRO A 14 9.54 13.25 -3.60
N CYS A 15 9.18 14.52 -3.55
CA CYS A 15 9.38 15.47 -4.64
C CYS A 15 9.66 16.86 -4.05
N ASP A 16 10.36 17.72 -4.80
CA ASP A 16 10.59 19.14 -4.43
C ASP A 16 10.78 19.33 -2.91
N CYS A 17 11.65 18.48 -2.37
CA CYS A 17 11.64 18.12 -0.95
C CYS A 17 12.03 19.33 -0.08
N ILE A 18 11.24 19.57 0.96
CA ILE A 18 11.54 20.54 2.03
C ILE A 18 12.06 19.80 3.26
N GLU A 19 11.39 18.71 3.64
CA GLU A 19 11.72 17.89 4.81
C GLU A 19 11.37 16.42 4.50
N CYS A 20 12.39 15.62 4.14
CA CYS A 20 12.22 14.23 3.77
C CYS A 20 13.40 13.39 4.29
N ALA A 21 13.23 12.08 4.29
CA ALA A 21 14.32 11.16 4.64
C ALA A 21 15.56 11.35 3.75
N PRO A 22 16.77 11.24 4.32
CA PRO A 22 17.99 11.23 3.53
C PRO A 22 18.09 9.95 2.68
N LEU A 23 18.22 10.09 1.37
CA LEU A 23 18.32 8.94 0.46
C LEU A 23 19.72 8.28 0.42
N ALA A 24 20.73 8.96 0.94
CA ALA A 24 22.14 8.56 0.78
C ALA A 24 22.52 7.27 1.52
N GLY A 25 21.83 6.93 2.62
CA GLY A 25 22.14 5.76 3.46
C GLY A 25 21.62 4.42 2.94
N TYR A 26 20.73 4.43 1.93
CA TYR A 26 20.09 3.21 1.42
C TYR A 26 20.78 2.62 0.18
N ARG A 27 21.82 3.29 -0.33
CA ARG A 27 22.61 2.81 -1.48
C ARG A 27 23.41 1.54 -1.19
N GLU A 28 23.78 1.30 0.07
CA GLU A 28 24.52 0.08 0.45
C GLU A 28 23.59 -1.13 0.62
N THR A 29 22.29 -0.91 0.88
CA THR A 29 21.30 -1.96 1.13
C THR A 29 20.39 -2.26 -0.07
N LEU A 30 20.20 -1.29 -0.97
CA LEU A 30 19.44 -1.43 -2.21
C LEU A 30 20.43 -1.38 -3.38
N ASP A 31 20.40 -2.38 -4.26
CA ASP A 31 21.22 -2.46 -5.49
C ASP A 31 20.83 -1.40 -6.55
N ARG A 32 20.29 -0.25 -6.11
CA ARG A 32 19.73 0.82 -6.94
C ARG A 32 19.81 2.18 -6.24
N ASP A 33 20.05 3.21 -7.06
CA ASP A 33 19.97 4.59 -6.63
C ASP A 33 18.52 5.00 -6.35
N LEU A 34 18.28 5.46 -5.13
CA LEU A 34 17.06 6.16 -4.75
C LEU A 34 17.08 7.58 -5.30
N GLY A 35 15.93 8.09 -5.71
CA GLY A 35 15.83 9.37 -6.42
C GLY A 35 14.57 10.14 -6.07
N ILE A 36 14.73 11.41 -5.74
CA ILE A 36 13.61 12.34 -5.56
C ILE A 36 12.99 12.61 -6.93
N TYR A 37 11.68 12.38 -7.05
CA TYR A 37 10.96 12.66 -8.28
C TYR A 37 10.88 14.17 -8.53
N LYS A 38 11.12 14.58 -9.77
CA LYS A 38 11.15 15.99 -10.19
C LYS A 38 10.04 16.25 -11.21
N PRO A 39 8.89 16.80 -10.78
CA PRO A 39 7.77 17.11 -11.67
C PRO A 39 8.18 17.96 -12.89
N ALA A 40 9.10 18.91 -12.69
CA ALA A 40 9.59 19.81 -13.74
C ALA A 40 10.36 19.11 -14.88
N GLU A 41 10.88 17.90 -14.66
CA GLU A 41 11.58 17.10 -15.68
C GLU A 41 10.60 16.20 -16.47
N SER A 42 9.34 16.09 -16.04
CA SER A 42 8.30 15.35 -16.74
C SER A 42 7.47 16.27 -17.64
N THR A 43 7.35 15.90 -18.91
CA THR A 43 6.54 16.65 -19.90
C THR A 43 5.03 16.41 -19.75
N THR A 44 4.64 15.40 -18.97
CA THR A 44 3.24 15.03 -18.73
C THR A 44 2.73 15.41 -17.35
N SER A 45 3.63 15.79 -16.44
CA SER A 45 3.29 16.18 -15.07
C SER A 45 2.52 17.50 -15.04
N ARG A 46 1.43 17.52 -14.27
CA ARG A 46 0.63 18.72 -14.03
C ARG A 46 0.09 18.74 -12.60
N HIS A 47 -0.02 19.92 -12.01
CA HIS A 47 -0.71 20.06 -10.72
C HIS A 47 -2.19 19.74 -10.87
N LEU A 48 -2.72 18.99 -9.89
CA LEU A 48 -4.15 18.78 -9.77
C LEU A 48 -4.78 20.06 -9.19
N PRO A 49 -5.77 20.70 -9.84
CA PRO A 49 -6.38 21.91 -9.29
C PRO A 49 -7.33 21.58 -8.14
N CYS A 50 -7.53 22.52 -7.21
CA CYS A 50 -8.49 22.36 -6.12
C CYS A 50 -9.95 22.18 -6.55
N SER A 51 -10.31 22.55 -7.79
CA SER A 51 -11.63 22.26 -8.37
C SER A 51 -11.83 20.81 -8.75
N HIS A 52 -10.78 19.98 -8.72
CA HIS A 52 -10.87 18.57 -9.09
C HIS A 52 -11.59 17.77 -8.01
N GLU A 53 -12.45 16.81 -8.40
CA GLU A 53 -13.27 16.03 -7.47
C GLU A 53 -12.45 15.26 -6.44
N LEU A 54 -11.31 14.70 -6.86
CA LEU A 54 -10.37 13.97 -5.99
C LEU A 54 -9.52 14.88 -5.08
N CYS A 55 -9.64 16.21 -5.19
CA CYS A 55 -9.05 17.15 -4.23
C CYS A 55 -9.92 17.34 -2.97
N SER A 56 -11.06 16.67 -2.87
CA SER A 56 -12.10 16.98 -1.87
C SER A 56 -11.80 16.51 -0.44
N SER A 57 -10.62 15.98 -0.15
CA SER A 57 -10.22 15.48 1.17
C SER A 57 -8.99 16.23 1.70
N GLY A 58 -9.15 17.51 2.07
CA GLY A 58 -8.05 18.24 2.73
C GLY A 58 -8.20 19.76 2.66
N SER A 59 -8.74 20.34 3.72
CA SER A 59 -8.84 21.77 3.95
C SER A 59 -7.49 22.49 3.80
N GLY A 60 -7.27 23.11 2.65
CA GLY A 60 -6.13 24.01 2.42
C GLY A 60 -6.31 24.89 1.19
N CYS A 61 -7.48 24.81 0.55
CA CYS A 61 -7.73 25.45 -0.72
C CYS A 61 -8.37 26.85 -0.54
N SER A 62 -7.67 27.93 -0.92
CA SER A 62 -8.21 29.30 -1.04
C SER A 62 -8.86 29.66 -2.39
N SER A 63 -8.46 29.06 -3.53
CA SER A 63 -9.09 29.26 -4.86
C SER A 63 -9.21 27.98 -5.73
N PRO A 64 -10.23 27.83 -6.59
CA PRO A 64 -10.43 26.60 -7.37
C PRO A 64 -9.27 26.20 -8.29
N LYS A 65 -8.46 27.16 -8.73
CA LYS A 65 -7.34 26.94 -9.67
C LYS A 65 -6.00 26.65 -9.00
N GLN A 66 -5.89 26.82 -7.69
CA GLN A 66 -4.61 26.57 -7.03
C GLN A 66 -4.27 25.06 -7.04
N PRO A 67 -2.99 24.69 -6.92
CA PRO A 67 -2.59 23.31 -6.73
C PRO A 67 -3.22 22.70 -5.47
N CYS A 68 -3.73 21.49 -5.60
CA CYS A 68 -4.40 20.76 -4.54
C CYS A 68 -3.39 20.31 -3.46
N PRO A 69 -3.50 20.78 -2.20
CA PRO A 69 -2.70 20.25 -1.12
C PRO A 69 -3.22 18.87 -0.70
N TYR A 70 -2.33 18.04 -0.18
CA TYR A 70 -2.70 16.81 0.53
C TYR A 70 -1.89 16.68 1.82
N SER A 71 -2.49 15.98 2.78
CA SER A 71 -1.83 15.49 3.99
C SER A 71 -2.43 14.15 4.34
N THR A 72 -1.59 13.15 4.57
CA THR A 72 -2.00 11.80 4.95
C THR A 72 -1.31 11.42 6.25
N ASP A 73 -2.12 11.03 7.23
CA ASP A 73 -1.68 10.50 8.51
C ASP A 73 -1.66 8.97 8.48
N TYR A 74 -0.64 8.38 9.12
CA TYR A 74 -0.47 6.94 9.20
C TYR A 74 -0.58 6.45 10.65
N LEU A 75 -0.83 5.16 10.84
CA LEU A 75 -1.07 4.57 12.17
C LEU A 75 0.13 4.69 13.10
N GLN A 76 1.35 4.74 12.55
CA GLN A 76 2.56 4.95 13.31
C GLN A 76 2.58 6.37 13.89
N GLU A 77 3.01 6.48 15.14
CA GLU A 77 2.99 7.74 15.88
C GLU A 77 3.68 8.87 15.10
N ASN A 78 3.00 10.01 14.98
CA ASN A 78 3.48 11.22 14.31
C ASN A 78 4.00 11.00 12.87
N THR A 79 3.52 9.97 12.18
CA THR A 79 3.97 9.62 10.82
C THR A 79 3.02 10.19 9.79
N THR A 80 3.49 11.15 8.99
CA THR A 80 2.70 11.84 7.98
C THR A 80 3.47 12.04 6.67
N SER A 81 2.72 12.20 5.57
CA SER A 81 3.24 12.69 4.30
C SER A 81 2.33 13.80 3.78
N SER A 82 2.91 14.95 3.42
CA SER A 82 2.16 16.10 2.94
C SER A 82 2.87 16.82 1.79
N GLY A 83 2.07 17.50 0.97
CA GLY A 83 2.56 18.20 -0.20
C GLY A 83 1.43 18.59 -1.15
N LEU A 84 1.65 18.38 -2.45
CA LEU A 84 0.69 18.75 -3.50
C LEU A 84 0.32 17.53 -4.34
N LEU A 85 -0.94 17.41 -4.74
CA LEU A 85 -1.35 16.40 -5.72
C LEU A 85 -0.93 16.85 -7.13
N ILE A 86 -0.36 15.90 -7.85
CA ILE A 86 -0.05 16.03 -9.27
C ILE A 86 -0.70 14.88 -10.03
N GLU A 87 -0.92 15.08 -11.31
CA GLU A 87 -1.28 14.02 -12.24
C GLU A 87 -0.08 13.80 -13.17
N ASP A 88 0.35 12.54 -13.32
CA ASP A 88 1.41 12.17 -14.26
C ASP A 88 1.23 10.72 -14.76
N VAL A 89 2.09 10.28 -15.67
CA VAL A 89 2.02 8.98 -16.33
C VAL A 89 2.92 7.94 -15.63
N LEU A 90 2.28 6.95 -15.03
CA LEU A 90 2.92 5.74 -14.55
C LEU A 90 3.17 4.78 -15.72
N HIS A 91 4.41 4.28 -15.83
CA HIS A 91 4.83 3.32 -16.84
C HIS A 91 4.93 1.92 -16.22
N LEU A 92 4.07 1.01 -16.66
CA LEU A 92 3.98 -0.37 -16.17
C LEU A 92 4.42 -1.35 -17.25
N ASN A 93 5.07 -2.43 -16.84
CA ASN A 93 5.36 -3.53 -17.77
C ASN A 93 4.10 -4.38 -17.99
N SER A 94 3.85 -4.77 -19.23
CA SER A 94 2.80 -5.73 -19.57
C SER A 94 3.33 -7.16 -19.52
N ARG A 95 2.49 -8.10 -19.07
CA ARG A 95 2.76 -9.55 -19.19
C ARG A 95 2.34 -10.11 -20.54
N GLU A 96 1.28 -9.57 -21.12
CA GLU A 96 0.67 -10.06 -22.37
C GLU A 96 1.30 -9.42 -23.60
N SER A 97 1.80 -8.20 -23.47
CA SER A 97 2.44 -7.44 -24.53
C SER A 97 3.89 -7.11 -24.17
N HIS A 98 4.73 -7.00 -25.19
CA HIS A 98 6.09 -6.46 -25.03
C HIS A 98 6.10 -4.92 -24.90
N ALA A 99 4.97 -4.25 -25.13
CA ALA A 99 4.86 -2.81 -25.00
C ALA A 99 4.51 -2.39 -23.55
N PRO A 100 5.14 -1.33 -23.02
CA PRO A 100 4.79 -0.79 -21.72
C PRO A 100 3.39 -0.17 -21.74
N VAL A 101 2.65 -0.34 -20.63
CA VAL A 101 1.35 0.28 -20.38
C VAL A 101 1.59 1.65 -19.75
N LYS A 102 0.92 2.67 -20.27
CA LYS A 102 0.94 4.03 -19.72
C LYS A 102 -0.38 4.30 -19.03
N ALA A 103 -0.34 4.73 -17.78
CA ALA A 103 -1.53 5.05 -16.99
C ALA A 103 -1.41 6.46 -16.41
N SER A 104 -2.40 7.31 -16.67
CA SER A 104 -2.53 8.60 -15.96
C SER A 104 -3.00 8.32 -14.54
N VAL A 105 -2.22 8.74 -13.55
CA VAL A 105 -2.51 8.54 -12.13
C VAL A 105 -2.32 9.84 -11.37
N ILE A 106 -3.01 9.96 -10.24
CA ILE A 106 -2.74 11.02 -9.28
C ILE A 106 -1.66 10.53 -8.32
N ILE A 107 -0.67 11.39 -8.09
CA ILE A 107 0.47 11.13 -7.21
C ILE A 107 0.55 12.26 -6.19
N GLY A 108 0.74 11.89 -4.93
CA GLY A 108 1.17 12.81 -3.88
C GLY A 108 2.62 13.20 -4.10
N CYS A 109 2.86 14.45 -4.46
CA CYS A 109 4.18 15.05 -4.48
C CYS A 109 4.57 15.39 -3.04
N GLY A 110 5.20 14.45 -2.35
CA GLY A 110 5.51 14.51 -0.91
C GLY A 110 6.69 15.41 -0.60
N ARG A 111 6.39 16.62 -0.12
CA ARG A 111 7.39 17.66 0.15
C ARG A 111 7.83 17.69 1.61
N LYS A 112 6.97 17.22 2.52
CA LYS A 112 7.22 17.14 3.96
C LYS A 112 6.76 15.80 4.51
N GLN A 113 7.64 15.11 5.20
CA GLN A 113 7.41 13.83 5.87
C GLN A 113 7.72 13.98 7.36
N SER A 114 7.08 13.16 8.19
CA SER A 114 7.33 13.15 9.64
C SER A 114 7.38 11.73 10.20
N GLY A 115 7.83 11.62 11.45
CA GLY A 115 7.86 10.34 12.18
C GLY A 115 8.72 9.31 11.49
N SER A 116 8.24 8.07 11.46
CA SER A 116 8.99 6.90 10.95
C SER A 116 9.41 7.04 9.48
N TYR A 117 8.78 7.90 8.68
CA TYR A 117 9.25 8.17 7.32
C TYR A 117 10.60 8.87 7.30
N LEU A 118 10.92 9.74 8.25
CA LEU A 118 12.24 10.38 8.35
C LEU A 118 13.34 9.38 8.72
N ASP A 119 12.98 8.29 9.39
CA ASP A 119 13.84 7.13 9.67
C ASP A 119 13.96 6.17 8.45
N GLY A 120 13.22 6.49 7.39
CA GLY A 120 13.23 5.86 6.07
C GLY A 120 12.68 4.44 6.04
N ILE A 121 11.50 4.25 6.62
CA ILE A 121 10.66 3.05 6.35
C ILE A 121 10.14 3.00 4.90
N ALA A 122 10.09 4.14 4.20
CA ALA A 122 9.64 4.26 2.81
C ALA A 122 10.39 5.43 2.10
N PRO A 123 11.72 5.36 1.97
CA PRO A 123 12.55 6.51 1.59
C PRO A 123 12.23 7.01 0.18
N ASP A 124 11.77 6.14 -0.70
CA ASP A 124 11.40 6.46 -2.10
C ASP A 124 9.89 6.72 -2.28
N GLY A 125 9.11 6.71 -1.20
CA GLY A 125 7.67 6.88 -1.21
C GLY A 125 6.90 5.57 -1.01
N LEU A 126 5.58 5.67 -1.16
CA LEU A 126 4.63 4.63 -0.82
C LEU A 126 3.50 4.57 -1.86
N LEU A 127 3.26 3.39 -2.41
CA LEU A 127 2.17 3.07 -3.33
C LEU A 127 0.97 2.60 -2.53
N GLY A 128 0.00 3.50 -2.36
CA GLY A 128 -1.31 3.18 -1.81
C GLY A 128 -2.06 2.24 -2.76
N LEU A 129 -2.49 1.11 -2.21
CA LEU A 129 -3.22 0.05 -2.89
C LEU A 129 -4.63 -0.11 -2.33
N GLY A 130 -5.11 0.87 -1.55
CA GLY A 130 -6.45 0.91 -0.97
C GLY A 130 -7.59 0.96 -2.00
N MET A 131 -8.81 0.91 -1.48
CA MET A 131 -10.03 0.79 -2.30
C MET A 131 -10.57 2.13 -2.79
N ALA A 132 -10.05 3.28 -2.35
CA ALA A 132 -10.59 4.58 -2.75
C ALA A 132 -10.29 4.92 -4.22
N ASP A 133 -11.06 5.86 -4.75
CA ASP A 133 -10.96 6.25 -6.15
C ASP A 133 -9.59 6.83 -6.54
N ILE A 134 -8.87 7.43 -5.60
CA ILE A 134 -7.55 8.02 -5.86
C ILE A 134 -6.44 6.96 -6.01
N SER A 135 -6.68 5.70 -5.61
CA SER A 135 -5.65 4.67 -5.63
C SER A 135 -5.28 4.21 -7.04
N VAL A 136 -4.04 3.76 -7.20
CA VAL A 136 -3.53 3.27 -8.49
C VAL A 136 -4.34 2.10 -9.03
N PRO A 137 -4.69 1.05 -8.26
CA PRO A 137 -5.58 -0.02 -8.73
C PRO A 137 -6.90 0.52 -9.32
N SER A 138 -7.53 1.47 -8.63
CA SER A 138 -8.79 2.08 -9.07
C SER A 138 -8.64 2.86 -10.38
N PHE A 139 -7.56 3.63 -10.53
CA PHE A 139 -7.25 4.33 -11.79
C PHE A 139 -7.05 3.36 -12.95
N LEU A 140 -6.26 2.29 -12.76
CA LEU A 140 -6.00 1.29 -13.80
C LEU A 140 -7.28 0.58 -14.23
N ALA A 141 -8.14 0.21 -13.27
CA ALA A 141 -9.40 -0.45 -13.54
C ALA A 141 -10.41 0.47 -14.25
N ARG A 142 -10.58 1.72 -13.78
CA ARG A 142 -11.49 2.69 -14.42
C ARG A 142 -11.06 3.05 -15.83
N ALA A 143 -9.75 3.08 -16.10
CA ALA A 143 -9.21 3.30 -17.45
C ALA A 143 -9.39 2.08 -18.37
N GLY A 144 -9.91 0.95 -17.87
CA GLY A 144 -10.08 -0.29 -18.64
C GLY A 144 -8.76 -0.97 -18.98
N LEU A 145 -7.66 -0.62 -18.30
CA LEU A 145 -6.33 -1.19 -18.56
C LEU A 145 -6.20 -2.59 -17.97
N VAL A 146 -6.90 -2.85 -16.86
CA VAL A 146 -6.86 -4.11 -16.10
C VAL A 146 -8.23 -4.37 -15.47
N ARG A 147 -8.47 -5.60 -15.01
CA ARG A 147 -9.59 -5.89 -14.11
C ARG A 147 -9.35 -5.21 -12.76
N ASN A 148 -10.42 -4.90 -12.02
CA ASN A 148 -10.32 -4.33 -10.68
C ASN A 148 -9.90 -5.39 -9.64
N SER A 149 -8.65 -5.83 -9.75
CA SER A 149 -8.03 -6.82 -8.90
C SER A 149 -6.51 -6.66 -9.00
N PHE A 150 -5.79 -7.19 -8.03
CA PHE A 150 -4.34 -7.35 -8.13
C PHE A 150 -3.91 -8.51 -7.24
N SER A 151 -2.72 -9.03 -7.49
CA SER A 151 -2.04 -9.95 -6.58
C SER A 151 -0.67 -9.42 -6.21
N MET A 152 -0.19 -9.78 -5.02
CA MET A 152 1.16 -9.50 -4.56
C MET A 152 1.81 -10.79 -4.12
N CYS A 153 3.05 -11.02 -4.56
CA CYS A 153 3.82 -12.15 -4.12
C CYS A 153 5.20 -11.74 -3.62
N PHE A 154 5.42 -11.94 -2.32
CA PHE A 154 6.66 -11.62 -1.63
C PHE A 154 7.58 -12.85 -1.54
N LYS A 155 8.87 -12.58 -1.60
CA LYS A 155 10.00 -13.45 -1.27
C LYS A 155 10.90 -12.68 -0.32
N GLU A 156 11.81 -13.39 0.35
CA GLU A 156 12.70 -12.84 1.37
C GLU A 156 13.31 -11.45 1.06
N TYR A 157 13.77 -11.22 -0.18
CA TYR A 157 14.37 -9.95 -0.61
C TYR A 157 13.79 -9.38 -1.92
N SER A 158 12.67 -9.93 -2.41
CA SER A 158 12.09 -9.48 -3.68
C SER A 158 10.61 -9.79 -3.75
N GLY A 159 9.88 -9.16 -4.67
CA GLY A 159 8.48 -9.49 -4.87
C GLY A 159 7.99 -9.05 -6.23
N ARG A 160 6.72 -9.32 -6.49
CA ARG A 160 6.01 -8.82 -7.68
C ARG A 160 4.59 -8.46 -7.29
N ILE A 161 4.09 -7.39 -7.88
CA ILE A 161 2.67 -7.04 -7.91
C ILE A 161 2.17 -7.20 -9.35
N PHE A 162 0.97 -7.77 -9.50
CA PHE A 162 0.30 -7.94 -10.79
C PHE A 162 -1.08 -7.31 -10.74
N PHE A 163 -1.25 -6.18 -11.41
CA PHE A 163 -2.57 -5.55 -11.58
C PHE A 163 -3.40 -6.34 -12.60
N GLY A 164 -4.68 -6.52 -12.31
CA GLY A 164 -5.63 -7.30 -13.10
C GLY A 164 -5.59 -8.82 -12.86
N ASP A 165 -4.66 -9.31 -12.03
CA ASP A 165 -4.60 -10.72 -11.69
C ASP A 165 -5.78 -11.11 -10.79
N GLN A 166 -6.36 -12.29 -11.04
CA GLN A 166 -7.49 -12.83 -10.27
C GLN A 166 -7.10 -14.13 -9.54
N GLY A 167 -5.82 -14.48 -9.57
CA GLY A 167 -5.33 -15.74 -9.03
C GLY A 167 -5.71 -16.93 -9.91
N VAL A 168 -5.41 -18.12 -9.39
CA VAL A 168 -5.77 -19.37 -10.07
C VAL A 168 -7.19 -19.80 -9.68
N SER A 169 -7.91 -20.46 -10.59
CA SER A 169 -9.30 -20.87 -10.36
C SER A 169 -9.50 -21.84 -9.19
N THR A 170 -8.43 -22.47 -8.71
CA THR A 170 -8.43 -23.41 -7.58
C THR A 170 -8.12 -22.75 -6.24
N GLN A 171 -7.81 -21.45 -6.23
CA GLN A 171 -7.48 -20.73 -5.01
C GLN A 171 -8.73 -20.57 -4.15
N GLN A 172 -8.57 -20.80 -2.84
CA GLN A 172 -9.63 -20.49 -1.88
C GLN A 172 -9.73 -18.98 -1.70
N SER A 173 -10.97 -18.48 -1.58
CA SER A 173 -11.25 -17.06 -1.41
C SER A 173 -12.19 -16.83 -0.24
N THR A 174 -12.05 -15.69 0.42
CA THR A 174 -13.02 -15.17 1.39
C THR A 174 -13.51 -13.80 0.92
N PRO A 175 -14.81 -13.49 1.02
CA PRO A 175 -15.29 -12.17 0.65
C PRO A 175 -14.77 -11.10 1.61
N PHE A 176 -14.53 -9.90 1.09
CA PHE A 176 -14.31 -8.75 1.96
C PHE A 176 -15.59 -8.42 2.73
N VAL A 177 -15.43 -7.88 3.94
CA VAL A 177 -16.52 -7.47 4.83
C VAL A 177 -16.47 -5.97 5.08
N PRO A 178 -17.61 -5.31 5.30
CA PRO A 178 -17.62 -3.88 5.60
C PRO A 178 -17.11 -3.64 7.02
N LEU A 179 -16.23 -2.63 7.17
CA LEU A 179 -15.83 -2.11 8.47
C LEU A 179 -16.64 -0.85 8.76
N TYR A 180 -17.33 -0.80 9.90
CA TYR A 180 -18.25 0.29 10.25
C TYR A 180 -19.29 0.61 9.15
N GLY A 181 -19.75 -0.42 8.43
CA GLY A 181 -20.76 -0.30 7.37
C GLY A 181 -20.21 0.15 6.00
N LYS A 182 -18.89 0.22 5.81
CA LYS A 182 -18.27 0.65 4.54
C LYS A 182 -17.18 -0.31 4.06
N PHE A 183 -17.06 -0.47 2.74
CA PHE A 183 -15.97 -1.19 2.08
C PHE A 183 -14.86 -0.19 1.72
N GLN A 184 -14.05 0.19 2.71
CA GLN A 184 -12.94 1.15 2.54
C GLN A 184 -11.57 0.51 2.74
N THR A 185 -11.52 -0.74 3.17
CA THR A 185 -10.29 -1.47 3.44
C THR A 185 -10.49 -2.95 3.15
N TYR A 186 -9.38 -3.69 2.99
CA TYR A 186 -9.37 -5.13 2.77
C TYR A 186 -9.63 -5.87 4.08
N ALA A 187 -10.85 -5.77 4.61
CA ALA A 187 -11.26 -6.47 5.82
C ALA A 187 -11.87 -7.83 5.49
N VAL A 188 -11.54 -8.86 6.27
CA VAL A 188 -12.07 -10.23 6.13
C VAL A 188 -12.51 -10.77 7.48
N ASN A 189 -13.49 -11.69 7.47
CA ASN A 189 -13.85 -12.46 8.66
C ASN A 189 -12.86 -13.61 8.87
N VAL A 190 -12.36 -13.73 10.09
CA VAL A 190 -11.67 -14.91 10.60
C VAL A 190 -12.63 -15.65 11.51
N ASP A 191 -13.05 -16.84 11.09
CA ASP A 191 -14.02 -17.65 11.83
C ASP A 191 -13.40 -18.32 13.07
N LYS A 192 -12.17 -18.80 12.93
CA LYS A 192 -11.42 -19.48 13.98
C LYS A 192 -9.93 -19.43 13.70
N SER A 193 -9.15 -19.43 14.78
CA SER A 193 -7.70 -19.57 14.73
C SER A 193 -7.31 -21.00 15.09
N CYS A 194 -6.35 -21.58 14.35
CA CYS A 194 -5.86 -22.94 14.60
C CYS A 194 -4.33 -22.97 14.55
N VAL A 195 -3.72 -23.76 15.41
CA VAL A 195 -2.27 -24.07 15.41
C VAL A 195 -2.13 -25.59 15.32
N GLY A 196 -1.50 -26.08 14.26
CA GLY A 196 -1.46 -27.50 13.95
C GLY A 196 -2.88 -28.09 13.78
N HIS A 197 -3.21 -29.10 14.59
CA HIS A 197 -4.54 -29.73 14.59
C HIS A 197 -5.53 -29.13 15.60
N LYS A 198 -5.11 -28.14 16.39
CA LYS A 198 -5.93 -27.55 17.45
C LYS A 198 -6.51 -26.23 17.01
N CYS A 199 -7.82 -26.10 17.07
CA CYS A 199 -8.55 -24.85 16.83
C CYS A 199 -9.13 -24.32 18.14
N PHE A 200 -9.18 -23.00 18.28
CA PHE A 200 -9.63 -22.34 19.49
C PHE A 200 -11.02 -21.73 19.32
N GLU A 201 -11.94 -22.08 20.23
CA GLU A 201 -13.27 -21.48 20.28
C GLU A 201 -13.22 -20.01 20.73
N GLY A 202 -14.15 -19.18 20.25
CA GLY A 202 -14.21 -17.76 20.60
C GLY A 202 -13.02 -16.94 20.10
N THR A 203 -12.34 -17.40 19.05
CA THR A 203 -11.24 -16.69 18.37
C THR A 203 -11.67 -16.12 17.02
N ASN A 204 -12.95 -15.80 16.87
CA ASN A 204 -13.48 -15.13 15.70
C ASN A 204 -13.23 -13.61 15.79
N PHE A 205 -12.79 -12.99 14.69
CA PHE A 205 -12.56 -11.55 14.61
C PHE A 205 -12.58 -11.07 13.16
N VAL A 206 -12.64 -9.76 12.96
CA VAL A 206 -12.41 -9.13 11.65
C VAL A 206 -10.93 -8.77 11.56
N ALA A 207 -10.27 -9.23 10.51
CA ALA A 207 -8.87 -8.91 10.22
C ALA A 207 -8.80 -7.90 9.07
N ILE A 208 -7.85 -6.97 9.15
CA ILE A 208 -7.48 -6.10 8.02
C ILE A 208 -6.25 -6.72 7.35
N VAL A 209 -6.30 -6.88 6.02
CA VAL A 209 -5.19 -7.38 5.21
C VAL A 209 -4.34 -6.19 4.78
N ASP A 210 -3.20 -6.02 5.44
CA ASP A 210 -2.33 -4.86 5.30
C ASP A 210 -0.89 -5.25 4.97
N SER A 211 -0.42 -4.88 3.77
CA SER A 211 0.97 -5.06 3.35
C SER A 211 1.93 -3.99 3.89
N GLY A 212 1.40 -2.88 4.38
CA GLY A 212 2.16 -1.78 4.99
C GLY A 212 2.57 -2.02 6.45
N THR A 213 2.06 -3.09 7.07
CA THR A 213 2.36 -3.44 8.47
C THR A 213 3.17 -4.74 8.55
N SER A 214 4.39 -4.66 9.09
CA SER A 214 5.35 -5.79 9.10
C SER A 214 4.92 -7.01 9.94
N PHE A 215 4.12 -6.80 10.99
CA PHE A 215 3.74 -7.85 11.93
C PHE A 215 2.22 -8.02 12.00
N THR A 216 1.76 -9.25 12.13
CA THR A 216 0.35 -9.54 12.40
C THR A 216 -0.02 -9.19 13.84
N ALA A 217 -0.87 -8.19 14.01
CA ALA A 217 -1.47 -7.86 15.30
C ALA A 217 -2.73 -8.71 15.54
N LEU A 218 -2.79 -9.40 16.69
CA LEU A 218 -3.90 -10.27 17.06
C LEU A 218 -4.67 -9.71 18.27
N PRO A 219 -5.99 -9.91 18.35
CA PRO A 219 -6.73 -9.68 19.57
C PRO A 219 -6.12 -10.45 20.75
N LEU A 220 -6.13 -9.86 21.95
CA LEU A 220 -5.39 -10.39 23.10
C LEU A 220 -5.76 -11.85 23.45
N ASN A 221 -7.03 -12.23 23.33
CA ASN A 221 -7.48 -13.61 23.55
C ASN A 221 -6.92 -14.57 22.49
N VAL A 222 -6.89 -14.16 21.22
CA VAL A 222 -6.34 -14.95 20.11
C VAL A 222 -4.83 -15.08 20.26
N TYR A 223 -4.13 -13.97 20.51
CA TYR A 223 -2.69 -13.95 20.74
C TYR A 223 -2.30 -14.94 21.83
N LYS A 224 -2.92 -14.86 23.01
CA LYS A 224 -2.65 -15.78 24.13
C LYS A 224 -2.87 -17.24 23.77
N ALA A 225 -3.97 -17.55 23.07
CA ALA A 225 -4.27 -18.92 22.67
C ALA A 225 -3.25 -19.47 21.67
N VAL A 226 -2.87 -18.67 20.68
CA VAL A 226 -1.90 -19.02 19.65
C VAL A 226 -0.50 -19.19 20.23
N THR A 227 0.00 -18.23 21.01
CA THR A 227 1.39 -18.29 21.53
C THR A 227 1.58 -19.46 22.48
N VAL A 228 0.61 -19.75 23.35
CA VAL A 228 0.68 -20.92 24.24
C VAL A 228 0.81 -22.21 23.45
N GLU A 229 0.07 -22.36 22.35
CA GLU A 229 0.13 -23.58 21.54
C GLU A 229 1.39 -23.65 20.68
N VAL A 230 1.83 -22.52 20.11
CA VAL A 230 3.09 -22.44 19.36
C VAL A 230 4.28 -22.82 20.24
N ASP A 231 4.33 -22.34 21.49
CA ASP A 231 5.39 -22.67 22.44
C ASP A 231 5.42 -24.17 22.82
N THR A 232 4.25 -24.84 22.75
CA THR A 232 4.17 -26.30 22.96
C THR A 232 4.54 -27.11 21.73
N TYR A 233 4.51 -26.52 20.53
CA TYR A 233 4.94 -27.18 19.30
C TYR A 233 6.48 -27.17 19.23
N PRO A 234 7.15 -28.32 19.10
CA PRO A 234 8.58 -28.33 18.83
C PRO A 234 8.82 -27.58 17.50
N PHE A 235 9.71 -26.58 17.51
CA PHE A 235 10.10 -25.70 16.39
C PHE A 235 10.54 -26.38 15.07
N ARG A 236 10.36 -27.70 14.93
CA ARG A 236 10.77 -28.49 13.76
C ARG A 236 9.80 -28.45 12.58
N ASP A 237 8.56 -27.96 12.75
CA ASP A 237 7.52 -28.05 11.70
C ASP A 237 6.87 -26.71 11.30
N LEU A 238 7.41 -25.57 11.72
CA LEU A 238 7.05 -24.29 11.11
C LEU A 238 7.78 -24.18 9.78
N SER A 239 7.19 -24.73 8.72
CA SER A 239 7.59 -24.37 7.36
C SER A 239 7.38 -22.87 7.22
N LEU A 240 8.46 -22.10 7.17
CA LEU A 240 8.43 -20.74 6.64
C LEU A 240 7.79 -20.85 5.26
N VAL A 241 6.61 -20.25 5.11
CA VAL A 241 5.97 -20.15 3.81
C VAL A 241 6.81 -19.13 3.03
N ASP A 242 7.77 -19.62 2.26
CA ASP A 242 8.76 -18.79 1.54
C ASP A 242 8.14 -17.90 0.45
N LYS A 243 6.83 -18.05 0.20
CA LYS A 243 6.06 -17.26 -0.77
C LYS A 243 4.65 -16.98 -0.25
N PHE A 244 4.41 -15.74 0.12
CA PHE A 244 3.06 -15.24 0.35
C PHE A 244 2.58 -14.60 -0.95
N CYS A 245 1.78 -15.34 -1.73
CA CYS A 245 1.03 -14.77 -2.83
C CYS A 245 -0.43 -14.60 -2.36
N TYR A 246 -0.95 -13.38 -2.41
CA TYR A 246 -2.36 -13.07 -2.17
C TYR A 246 -2.91 -12.15 -3.25
#